data_AF-A0A2E3EIH1-F1
#
_entry.id   AF-A0A2E3EIH1-F1
#
_cell.length_a   1.000
_cell.length_b   1.000
_cell.length_c   1.000
_cell.angle_alpha   90.00
_cell.angle_beta   90.00
_cell.angle_gamma   90.00
#
_symmetry.space_group_name_H-M   'P 1'
#
loop_
_entity.id
_entity.type
_entity.pdbx_description
1 polymer ?
#
loop_
_entity_poly.entity_id
_entity_poly.type
_entity_poly.pdbx_seq_one_letter_code
_entity_poly.pdbx_strand_id
1 'polypeptide(L)'
;MSYREPLSQCAIAISVSDSPDMAGLGLAPEHLRDAMTEIARHLLAMGARLVYGGDLRVNGFTELLFELVARHRRDADIGDQRPAILNFLAWPVAASIPPEDLRRLVSDLRGMATLHVLDRDGGDIPLDALDAPRPTSFSADDWAVALTAMRRRLTAASHARIVLGGRVQGFKGRMPGIAEEALAALEAGQPLYVMGGFGGCARDVAIMLGALNIPGATPPGWPEAALFQGFGLPDLQKNGLTADENRTLARTVHVDQAIALILRGLLRLQRPAQAD
;
A
#
# COMPACT_ATOMS: atom_id res chain seq x y z
N MET A 1 7.90 5.57 33.12
CA MET A 1 6.80 5.44 32.15
C MET A 1 7.42 4.88 30.88
N SER A 2 6.96 3.73 30.39
CA SER A 2 7.38 3.27 29.06
C SER A 2 6.80 4.25 28.06
N TYR A 3 7.65 5.01 27.36
CA TYR A 3 7.23 5.69 26.15
C TYR A 3 6.69 4.62 25.19
N ARG A 4 5.64 4.97 24.45
CA ARG A 4 5.03 4.11 23.44
C ARG A 4 4.71 5.01 22.27
N GLU A 5 5.25 4.71 21.10
CA GLU A 5 4.97 5.57 19.96
C GLU A 5 3.48 5.53 19.59
N PRO A 6 2.88 6.65 19.12
CA PRO A 6 1.44 6.76 18.91
C PRO A 6 0.86 5.76 17.91
N LEU A 7 1.66 5.26 16.96
CA LEU A 7 1.24 4.28 15.96
C LEU A 7 1.85 2.90 16.19
N SER A 8 2.42 2.63 17.35
CA SER A 8 3.08 1.35 17.68
C SER A 8 2.18 0.12 17.47
N GLN A 9 0.84 0.23 17.48
CA GLN A 9 -0.06 -0.89 17.21
C GLN A 9 -0.68 -0.88 15.82
N CYS A 10 -0.34 0.11 14.99
CA CYS A 10 -0.88 0.25 13.66
C CYS A 10 0.00 -0.48 12.65
N ALA A 11 -0.67 -1.16 11.72
CA ALA A 11 -0.08 -1.71 10.51
C ALA A 11 -0.71 -0.96 9.33
N ILE A 12 0.10 -0.26 8.55
CA ILE A 12 -0.36 0.66 7.50
C ILE A 12 0.08 0.10 6.15
N ALA A 13 -0.87 -0.19 5.29
CA ALA A 13 -0.58 -0.59 3.92
C ALA A 13 -0.23 0.65 3.08
N ILE A 14 0.86 0.56 2.30
CA ILE A 14 1.17 1.57 1.29
C ILE A 14 1.10 0.91 -0.08
N SER A 15 0.25 1.43 -0.94
CA SER A 15 0.08 0.97 -2.31
C SER A 15 0.60 2.03 -3.26
N VAL A 16 1.74 1.72 -3.89
CA VAL A 16 2.40 2.62 -4.83
C VAL A 16 2.83 1.86 -6.07
N SER A 17 2.65 2.49 -7.22
CA SER A 17 3.16 2.01 -8.50
C SER A 17 3.38 3.20 -9.43
N ASP A 18 4.25 3.03 -10.42
CA ASP A 18 4.52 4.05 -11.44
C ASP A 18 3.22 4.55 -12.07
N SER A 19 3.17 5.85 -12.35
CA SER A 19 2.01 6.50 -12.94
C SER A 19 2.37 7.11 -14.30
N PRO A 20 1.63 6.78 -15.37
CA PRO A 20 2.02 7.17 -16.74
C PRO A 20 1.79 8.66 -17.05
N ASP A 21 0.93 9.33 -16.30
CA ASP A 21 0.49 10.72 -16.52
C ASP A 21 1.27 11.76 -15.69
N MET A 22 2.25 11.35 -14.89
CA MET A 22 3.01 12.24 -14.00
C MET A 22 3.64 13.42 -14.74
N ALA A 23 4.22 13.19 -15.91
CA ALA A 23 4.85 14.24 -16.70
C ALA A 23 3.86 15.35 -17.10
N GLY A 24 2.60 14.97 -17.40
CA GLY A 24 1.51 15.92 -17.70
C GLY A 24 1.07 16.74 -16.48
N LEU A 25 1.45 16.30 -15.27
CA LEU A 25 1.21 17.00 -14.00
C LEU A 25 2.44 17.80 -13.54
N GLY A 26 3.49 17.87 -14.36
CA GLY A 26 4.76 18.50 -13.98
C GLY A 26 5.59 17.69 -12.98
N LEU A 27 5.31 16.38 -12.86
CA LEU A 27 5.98 15.47 -11.95
C LEU A 27 6.89 14.50 -12.70
N ALA A 28 8.05 14.23 -12.10
CA ALA A 28 8.97 13.18 -12.50
C ALA A 28 8.87 11.96 -11.56
N PRO A 29 9.26 10.74 -11.98
CA PRO A 29 9.18 9.51 -11.16
C PRO A 29 9.84 9.64 -9.78
N GLU A 30 10.85 10.49 -9.65
CA GLU A 30 11.55 10.80 -8.40
C GLU A 30 10.60 11.37 -7.36
N HIS A 31 9.62 12.20 -7.74
CA HIS A 31 8.64 12.75 -6.80
C HIS A 31 7.78 11.65 -6.16
N LEU A 32 7.43 10.60 -6.91
CA LEU A 32 6.68 9.46 -6.38
C LEU A 32 7.55 8.62 -5.44
N ARG A 33 8.83 8.43 -5.78
CA ARG A 33 9.81 7.76 -4.91
C ARG A 33 10.02 8.55 -3.62
N ASP A 34 10.18 9.85 -3.71
CA ASP A 34 10.35 10.73 -2.55
C ASP A 34 9.10 10.69 -1.67
N ALA A 35 7.90 10.85 -2.25
CA ALA A 35 6.66 10.74 -1.50
C ALA A 35 6.54 9.42 -0.73
N MET A 36 6.78 8.30 -1.41
CA MET A 36 6.79 6.97 -0.78
C MET A 36 7.81 6.88 0.35
N THR A 37 9.04 7.34 0.10
CA THR A 37 10.15 7.31 1.06
C THR A 37 9.80 8.09 2.31
N GLU A 38 9.32 9.32 2.14
CA GLU A 38 9.07 10.23 3.23
C GLU A 38 7.84 9.80 4.05
N ILE A 39 6.79 9.27 3.41
CA ILE A 39 5.62 8.69 4.09
C ILE A 39 6.03 7.47 4.92
N ALA A 40 6.72 6.51 4.30
CA ALA A 40 7.17 5.30 4.98
C ALA A 40 8.05 5.63 6.19
N ARG A 41 8.99 6.55 6.01
CA ARG A 41 9.90 7.00 7.07
C ARG A 41 9.17 7.63 8.26
N HIS A 42 8.21 8.53 8.03
CA HIS A 42 7.46 9.14 9.13
C HIS A 42 6.55 8.14 9.84
N LEU A 43 5.94 7.20 9.11
CA LEU A 43 5.14 6.14 9.73
C LEU A 43 6.00 5.23 10.62
N LEU A 44 7.17 4.82 10.15
CA LEU A 44 8.15 4.04 10.92
C LEU A 44 8.62 4.80 12.17
N ALA A 45 8.95 6.08 12.04
CA ALA A 45 9.37 6.93 13.15
C ALA A 45 8.27 7.12 14.22
N MET A 46 7.00 6.90 13.86
CA MET A 46 5.85 6.92 14.77
C MET A 46 5.49 5.52 15.31
N GLY A 47 6.33 4.51 15.07
CA GLY A 47 6.18 3.12 15.52
C GLY A 47 5.27 2.26 14.66
N ALA A 48 4.76 2.75 13.52
CA ALA A 48 3.88 1.96 12.67
C ALA A 48 4.64 0.82 11.97
N ARG A 49 3.94 -0.30 11.76
CA ARG A 49 4.38 -1.36 10.85
C ARG A 49 3.89 -1.04 9.45
N LEU A 50 4.71 -1.31 8.44
CA LEU A 50 4.34 -1.13 7.04
C LEU A 50 3.90 -2.45 6.43
N VAL A 51 2.85 -2.42 5.62
CA VAL A 51 2.31 -3.59 4.91
C VAL A 51 2.45 -3.33 3.41
N TYR A 52 3.07 -4.26 2.67
CA TYR A 52 3.43 -4.03 1.27
C TYR A 52 3.23 -5.26 0.38
N GLY A 53 2.78 -5.02 -0.85
CA GLY A 53 2.40 -6.04 -1.85
C GLY A 53 3.17 -5.93 -3.16
N GLY A 54 4.48 -5.65 -3.08
CA GLY A 54 5.30 -5.36 -4.24
C GLY A 54 6.03 -6.58 -4.80
N ASP A 55 6.49 -6.44 -6.05
CA ASP A 55 7.49 -7.32 -6.62
C ASP A 55 8.89 -6.99 -6.05
N LEU A 56 9.80 -7.95 -6.11
CA LEU A 56 11.20 -7.80 -5.68
C LEU A 56 12.10 -7.35 -6.82
N ARG A 57 11.59 -6.46 -7.68
CA ARG A 57 12.34 -5.95 -8.83
C ARG A 57 13.45 -5.02 -8.38
N VAL A 58 14.56 -5.04 -9.11
CA VAL A 58 15.69 -4.13 -8.92
C VAL A 58 15.23 -2.68 -9.07
N ASN A 59 15.68 -1.82 -8.16
CA ASN A 59 15.25 -0.42 -8.02
C ASN A 59 13.74 -0.25 -7.74
N GLY A 60 13.07 -1.30 -7.28
CA GLY A 60 11.67 -1.28 -6.89
C GLY A 60 11.42 -0.59 -5.55
N PHE A 61 10.15 -0.36 -5.24
CA PHE A 61 9.74 0.21 -3.95
C PHE A 61 9.97 -0.75 -2.79
N THR A 62 9.98 -2.06 -3.03
CA THR A 62 10.25 -3.08 -2.01
C THR A 62 11.69 -2.98 -1.48
N GLU A 63 12.68 -2.85 -2.37
CA GLU A 63 14.09 -2.63 -1.97
C GLU A 63 14.24 -1.33 -1.18
N LEU A 64 13.61 -0.25 -1.64
CA LEU A 64 13.61 1.05 -0.97
C LEU A 64 13.04 0.96 0.46
N LEU A 65 11.96 0.21 0.66
CA LEU A 65 11.38 -0.01 1.99
C LEU A 65 12.35 -0.77 2.92
N PHE A 66 13.00 -1.82 2.42
CA PHE A 66 13.96 -2.58 3.21
C PHE A 66 15.19 -1.74 3.58
N GLU A 67 15.70 -0.91 2.66
CA GLU A 67 16.76 0.05 2.95
C GLU A 67 16.36 1.07 4.02
N LEU A 68 15.12 1.57 3.97
CA LEU A 68 14.61 2.51 4.96
C LEU A 68 14.61 1.90 6.37
N VAL A 69 14.11 0.67 6.51
CA VAL A 69 14.10 -0.02 7.81
C VAL A 69 15.52 -0.32 8.28
N ALA A 70 16.43 -0.70 7.40
CA ALA A 70 17.83 -0.96 7.75
C ALA A 70 18.48 0.26 8.41
N ARG A 71 18.11 1.47 7.96
CA ARG A 71 18.65 2.73 8.47
C ARG A 71 17.94 3.23 9.73
N HIS A 72 16.63 3.02 9.86
CA HIS A 72 15.80 3.58 10.94
C HIS A 72 15.73 2.71 12.20
N ARG A 73 16.05 1.42 12.14
CA ARG A 73 15.97 0.52 13.31
C ARG A 73 16.99 0.79 14.42
N ARG A 74 17.83 1.83 14.30
CA ARG A 74 18.65 2.31 15.42
C ARG A 74 17.81 2.93 16.56
N ASP A 75 16.58 3.36 16.28
CA ASP A 75 15.76 4.13 17.23
C ASP A 75 14.46 3.44 17.69
N ALA A 76 14.25 2.15 17.39
CA ALA A 76 13.02 1.45 17.80
C ALA A 76 12.94 1.30 19.33
N ASP A 77 11.74 1.52 19.89
CA ASP A 77 11.42 1.40 21.33
C ASP A 77 12.09 0.19 21.99
N ILE A 78 12.68 0.39 23.19
CA ILE A 78 13.34 -0.67 23.97
C ILE A 78 12.32 -1.79 24.24
N GLY A 79 12.47 -2.91 23.52
CA GLY A 79 11.63 -4.11 23.67
C GLY A 79 10.70 -4.42 22.49
N ASP A 80 10.58 -3.55 21.48
CA ASP A 80 9.80 -3.89 20.27
C ASP A 80 10.61 -4.77 19.30
N GLN A 81 10.38 -6.08 19.38
CA GLN A 81 11.02 -7.06 18.50
C GLN A 81 10.22 -7.32 17.21
N ARG A 82 9.10 -6.63 17.00
CA ARG A 82 8.23 -6.90 15.84
C ARG A 82 8.91 -6.45 14.55
N PRO A 83 8.67 -7.16 13.44
CA PRO A 83 9.15 -6.75 12.13
C PRO A 83 8.43 -5.46 11.72
N ALA A 84 9.23 -4.50 11.27
CA ALA A 84 8.77 -3.19 10.83
C ALA A 84 8.01 -3.25 9.50
N ILE A 85 8.29 -4.27 8.67
CA ILE A 85 7.59 -4.50 7.40
C ILE A 85 6.98 -5.91 7.37
N LEU A 86 5.75 -5.98 6.87
CA LEU A 86 5.11 -7.20 6.38
C LEU A 86 5.01 -7.10 4.85
N ASN A 87 5.78 -7.92 4.13
CA ASN A 87 5.75 -7.96 2.67
C ASN A 87 5.05 -9.24 2.20
N PHE A 88 4.09 -9.13 1.29
CA PHE A 88 3.34 -10.26 0.73
C PHE A 88 3.68 -10.42 -0.75
N LEU A 89 4.12 -11.61 -1.14
CA LEU A 89 4.42 -11.96 -2.52
C LEU A 89 3.30 -12.83 -3.08
N ALA A 90 2.65 -12.35 -4.13
CA ALA A 90 1.70 -13.15 -4.89
C ALA A 90 2.38 -14.36 -5.54
N TRP A 91 1.64 -15.46 -5.68
CA TRP A 91 2.16 -16.74 -6.15
C TRP A 91 2.96 -16.70 -7.46
N PRO A 92 2.47 -16.08 -8.56
CA PRO A 92 3.26 -15.98 -9.79
C PRO A 92 4.56 -15.17 -9.65
N VAL A 93 4.60 -14.19 -8.72
CA VAL A 93 5.79 -13.40 -8.45
C VAL A 93 6.81 -14.25 -7.70
N ALA A 94 6.38 -14.94 -6.64
CA ALA A 94 7.26 -15.81 -5.86
C ALA A 94 7.80 -16.98 -6.68
N ALA A 95 6.99 -17.56 -7.58
CA ALA A 95 7.41 -18.64 -8.46
C ALA A 95 8.48 -18.23 -9.48
N SER A 96 8.56 -16.93 -9.81
CA SER A 96 9.60 -16.39 -10.70
C SER A 96 10.96 -16.19 -10.02
N ILE A 97 11.03 -16.36 -8.70
CA ILE A 97 12.25 -16.18 -7.90
C ILE A 97 12.78 -17.57 -7.51
N PRO A 98 14.09 -17.83 -7.70
CA PRO A 98 14.71 -19.08 -7.24
C PRO A 98 14.51 -19.31 -5.73
N PRO A 99 14.29 -20.56 -5.26
CA PRO A 99 14.04 -20.82 -3.84
C PRO A 99 15.21 -20.37 -2.95
N GLU A 100 16.44 -20.53 -3.41
CA GLU A 100 17.65 -20.10 -2.72
C GLU A 100 17.70 -18.58 -2.51
N ASP A 101 17.22 -17.81 -3.49
CA ASP A 101 17.18 -16.35 -3.42
C ASP A 101 16.08 -15.89 -2.46
N LEU A 102 14.91 -16.55 -2.48
CA LEU A 102 13.85 -16.31 -1.49
C LEU A 102 14.35 -16.58 -0.07
N ARG A 103 15.06 -17.69 0.15
CA ARG A 103 15.64 -18.04 1.46
C ARG A 103 16.69 -17.03 1.91
N ARG A 104 17.56 -16.60 0.99
CA ARG A 104 18.56 -15.56 1.27
C ARG A 104 17.86 -14.27 1.67
N LEU A 105 16.85 -13.84 0.92
CA LEU A 105 16.10 -12.64 1.23
C LEU A 105 15.41 -12.72 2.60
N VAL A 106 14.78 -13.85 2.94
CA VAL A 106 14.18 -14.04 4.28
C VAL A 106 15.24 -13.97 5.38
N SER A 107 16.43 -14.53 5.15
CA SER A 107 17.55 -14.45 6.08
C SER A 107 18.06 -13.02 6.25
N ASP A 108 18.28 -12.30 5.16
CA ASP A 108 18.81 -10.93 5.15
C ASP A 108 17.85 -9.94 5.81
N LEU A 109 16.55 -10.20 5.71
CA LEU A 109 15.49 -9.38 6.31
C LEU A 109 15.16 -9.79 7.75
N ARG A 110 15.83 -10.80 8.32
CA ARG A 110 15.48 -11.34 9.63
C ARG A 110 15.45 -10.25 10.69
N GLY A 111 14.35 -10.19 11.41
CA GLY A 111 14.08 -9.15 12.39
C GLY A 111 13.50 -7.89 11.76
N MET A 112 13.97 -7.45 10.59
CA MET A 112 13.54 -6.19 9.96
C MET A 112 12.18 -6.31 9.26
N ALA A 113 11.98 -7.36 8.47
CA ALA A 113 10.77 -7.60 7.73
C ALA A 113 10.34 -9.07 7.81
N THR A 114 9.06 -9.32 7.59
CA THR A 114 8.53 -10.66 7.35
C THR A 114 8.09 -10.76 5.91
N LEU A 115 8.55 -11.80 5.22
CA LEU A 115 8.19 -12.11 3.86
C LEU A 115 7.16 -13.25 3.86
N HIS A 116 5.94 -12.94 3.45
CA HIS A 116 4.86 -13.90 3.23
C HIS A 116 4.87 -14.33 1.76
N VAL A 117 5.32 -15.55 1.50
CA VAL A 117 5.25 -16.16 0.17
C VAL A 117 3.90 -16.85 0.05
N LEU A 118 3.04 -16.43 -0.88
CA LEU A 118 1.68 -16.94 -0.96
C LEU A 118 1.50 -17.97 -2.07
N ASP A 119 0.56 -18.89 -1.87
CA ASP A 119 -0.02 -19.73 -2.92
C ASP A 119 -1.08 -18.98 -3.75
N ARG A 120 -1.69 -19.68 -4.71
CA ARG A 120 -2.70 -19.12 -5.62
C ARG A 120 -3.89 -18.50 -4.88
N ASP A 121 -4.28 -19.07 -3.75
CA ASP A 121 -5.48 -18.71 -3.01
C ASP A 121 -5.17 -17.84 -1.77
N GLY A 122 -3.91 -17.49 -1.55
CA GLY A 122 -3.44 -16.57 -0.51
C GLY A 122 -3.00 -17.25 0.79
N GLY A 123 -2.85 -18.58 0.78
CA GLY A 123 -2.23 -19.34 1.87
C GLY A 123 -0.72 -19.13 1.90
N ASP A 124 -0.14 -19.06 3.11
CA ASP A 124 1.32 -18.96 3.25
C ASP A 124 2.00 -20.28 2.86
N ILE A 125 2.97 -20.21 1.97
CA ILE A 125 3.86 -21.32 1.60
C ILE A 125 5.05 -21.33 2.58
N PRO A 126 5.22 -22.40 3.38
CA PRO A 126 6.38 -22.56 4.24
C PRO A 126 7.71 -22.58 3.46
N LEU A 127 8.80 -22.11 4.07
CA LEU A 127 10.12 -22.01 3.41
C LEU A 127 10.72 -23.36 3.00
N ASP A 128 10.40 -24.42 3.74
CA ASP A 128 10.77 -25.81 3.46
C ASP A 128 9.95 -26.39 2.29
N ALA A 129 8.74 -25.86 2.04
CA ALA A 129 7.91 -26.22 0.90
C ALA A 129 8.30 -25.52 -0.41
N LEU A 130 9.26 -24.58 -0.40
CA LEU A 130 9.69 -23.84 -1.60
C LEU A 130 10.41 -24.70 -2.65
N ASP A 131 10.94 -25.86 -2.27
CA ASP A 131 11.63 -26.79 -3.20
C ASP A 131 10.66 -27.65 -4.01
N ALA A 132 9.36 -27.60 -3.72
CA ALA A 132 8.37 -28.30 -4.52
C ALA A 132 8.40 -27.80 -5.98
N PRO A 133 8.06 -28.65 -6.97
CA PRO A 133 7.96 -28.21 -8.36
C PRO A 133 7.00 -27.03 -8.51
N ARG A 134 7.48 -25.93 -9.11
CA ARG A 134 6.71 -24.69 -9.31
C ARG A 134 6.37 -24.51 -10.79
N PRO A 135 5.19 -23.97 -11.13
CA PRO A 135 4.86 -23.67 -12.51
C PRO A 135 5.83 -22.65 -13.09
N THR A 136 6.22 -22.83 -14.34
CA THR A 136 7.07 -21.91 -15.09
C THR A 136 6.26 -20.91 -15.92
N SER A 137 4.95 -21.11 -16.04
CA SER A 137 4.02 -20.22 -16.72
C SER A 137 2.70 -20.12 -15.96
N PHE A 138 2.02 -18.99 -16.12
CA PHE A 138 0.79 -18.67 -15.43
C PHE A 138 -0.21 -18.07 -16.43
N SER A 139 -1.47 -18.49 -16.35
CA SER A 139 -2.54 -17.90 -17.14
C SER A 139 -2.92 -16.51 -16.63
N ALA A 140 -3.69 -15.75 -17.41
CA ALA A 140 -4.23 -14.48 -16.95
C ALA A 140 -5.15 -14.65 -15.72
N ASP A 141 -5.87 -15.78 -15.65
CA ASP A 141 -6.72 -16.13 -14.51
C ASP A 141 -5.89 -16.41 -13.25
N ASP A 142 -4.78 -17.15 -13.37
CA ASP A 142 -3.88 -17.38 -12.23
C ASP A 142 -3.31 -16.08 -11.67
N TRP A 143 -2.93 -15.15 -12.55
CA TRP A 143 -2.52 -13.80 -12.13
C TRP A 143 -3.66 -13.05 -11.42
N ALA A 144 -4.88 -13.11 -11.94
CA ALA A 144 -6.03 -12.43 -11.34
C ALA A 144 -6.37 -12.99 -9.96
N VAL A 145 -6.49 -14.31 -9.82
CA VAL A 145 -6.80 -14.97 -8.56
C VAL A 145 -5.71 -14.73 -7.52
N ALA A 146 -4.44 -14.97 -7.87
CA ALA A 146 -3.33 -14.83 -6.93
C ALA A 146 -3.09 -13.39 -6.48
N LEU A 147 -3.20 -12.41 -7.38
CA LEU A 147 -3.10 -10.99 -7.00
C LEU A 147 -4.27 -10.56 -6.12
N THR A 148 -5.50 -10.99 -6.44
CA THR A 148 -6.68 -10.72 -5.61
C THR A 148 -6.50 -11.31 -4.21
N ALA A 149 -6.05 -12.56 -4.11
CA ALA A 149 -5.81 -13.24 -2.84
C ALA A 149 -4.75 -12.52 -2.01
N MET A 150 -3.62 -12.15 -2.62
CA MET A 150 -2.57 -11.36 -1.96
C MET A 150 -3.09 -10.00 -1.49
N ARG A 151 -3.88 -9.28 -2.30
CA ARG A 151 -4.45 -7.97 -1.93
C ARG A 151 -5.40 -8.09 -0.74
N ARG A 152 -6.18 -9.17 -0.67
CA ARG A 152 -7.03 -9.47 0.50
C ARG A 152 -6.20 -9.76 1.75
N ARG A 153 -5.07 -10.50 1.62
CA ARG A 153 -4.12 -10.72 2.74
C ARG A 153 -3.53 -9.40 3.24
N LEU A 154 -3.13 -8.50 2.34
CA LEU A 154 -2.65 -7.15 2.71
C LEU A 154 -3.70 -6.37 3.49
N THR A 155 -4.93 -6.30 2.98
CA THR A 155 -6.06 -5.62 3.63
C THR A 155 -6.27 -6.19 5.02
N ALA A 156 -6.37 -7.52 5.17
CA ALA A 156 -6.58 -8.18 6.46
C ALA A 156 -5.42 -7.96 7.46
N ALA A 157 -4.19 -7.78 6.98
CA ALA A 157 -3.02 -7.51 7.82
C ALA A 157 -2.83 -6.01 8.16
N SER A 158 -3.68 -5.13 7.64
CA SER A 158 -3.56 -3.68 7.76
C SER A 158 -4.73 -3.07 8.53
N HIS A 159 -4.49 -1.92 9.16
CA HIS A 159 -5.48 -1.10 9.86
C HIS A 159 -5.90 0.10 9.01
N ALA A 160 -5.08 0.50 8.04
CA ALA A 160 -5.33 1.61 7.13
C ALA A 160 -4.53 1.41 5.85
N ARG A 161 -4.94 2.08 4.77
CA ARG A 161 -4.27 2.03 3.46
C ARG A 161 -4.02 3.43 2.92
N ILE A 162 -2.82 3.64 2.38
CA ILE A 162 -2.42 4.84 1.64
C ILE A 162 -2.19 4.44 0.19
N VAL A 163 -2.79 5.16 -0.75
CA VAL A 163 -2.64 4.90 -2.19
C VAL A 163 -2.10 6.12 -2.93
N LEU A 164 -1.11 5.92 -3.80
CA LEU A 164 -0.51 6.96 -4.63
C LEU A 164 0.00 6.41 -5.98
N GLY A 165 -0.21 7.18 -7.05
CA GLY A 165 0.15 6.79 -8.42
C GLY A 165 -0.65 5.60 -8.95
N GLY A 166 0.00 4.75 -9.74
CA GLY A 166 -0.55 3.49 -10.24
C GLY A 166 -0.87 3.48 -11.73
N ARG A 167 -0.56 2.34 -12.37
CA ARG A 167 -0.82 2.13 -13.80
C ARG A 167 -2.29 1.86 -14.04
N VAL A 168 -2.86 2.53 -15.04
CA VAL A 168 -4.25 2.33 -15.51
C VAL A 168 -4.34 1.46 -16.77
N GLN A 169 -3.19 1.10 -17.36
CA GLN A 169 -3.05 0.22 -18.51
C GLN A 169 -1.86 -0.72 -18.29
N GLY A 170 -1.84 -1.87 -18.97
CA GLY A 170 -0.75 -2.85 -18.88
C GLY A 170 -0.55 -3.43 -17.47
N PHE A 171 -1.57 -3.33 -16.61
CA PHE A 171 -1.57 -3.96 -15.29
C PHE A 171 -1.87 -5.46 -15.41
N LYS A 172 -1.57 -6.21 -14.34
CA LYS A 172 -1.94 -7.62 -14.19
C LYS A 172 -3.08 -7.75 -13.18
N GLY A 173 -3.93 -8.75 -13.41
CA GLY A 173 -5.11 -9.03 -12.63
C GLY A 173 -6.39 -8.43 -13.24
N ARG A 174 -7.49 -8.48 -12.49
CA ARG A 174 -8.83 -8.13 -13.00
C ARG A 174 -9.04 -6.62 -13.21
N MET A 175 -8.32 -5.79 -12.46
CA MET A 175 -8.33 -4.33 -12.57
C MET A 175 -6.97 -3.77 -12.12
N PRO A 176 -6.70 -2.45 -12.25
CA PRO A 176 -5.49 -1.83 -11.72
C PRO A 176 -5.26 -2.17 -10.25
N GLY A 177 -4.02 -2.47 -9.88
CA GLY A 177 -3.71 -2.93 -8.53
C GLY A 177 -4.10 -1.95 -7.43
N ILE A 178 -3.81 -0.65 -7.65
CA ILE A 178 -4.21 0.42 -6.73
C ILE A 178 -5.73 0.49 -6.55
N ALA A 179 -6.50 0.33 -7.64
CA ALA A 179 -7.96 0.33 -7.58
C ALA A 179 -8.46 -0.88 -6.77
N GLU A 180 -7.96 -2.08 -7.04
CA GLU A 180 -8.41 -3.27 -6.31
C GLU A 180 -8.07 -3.19 -4.81
N GLU A 181 -6.90 -2.65 -4.49
CA GLU A 181 -6.46 -2.43 -3.12
C GLU A 181 -7.30 -1.38 -2.38
N ALA A 182 -7.63 -0.28 -3.06
CA ALA A 182 -8.54 0.75 -2.55
C ALA A 182 -9.95 0.18 -2.34
N LEU A 183 -10.47 -0.58 -3.31
CA LEU A 183 -11.78 -1.24 -3.22
C LEU A 183 -11.83 -2.19 -2.03
N ALA A 184 -10.82 -3.05 -1.87
CA ALA A 184 -10.75 -3.97 -0.74
C ALA A 184 -10.72 -3.24 0.62
N ALA A 185 -10.05 -2.09 0.70
CA ALA A 185 -10.06 -1.27 1.91
C ALA A 185 -11.45 -0.66 2.18
N LEU A 186 -12.12 -0.15 1.14
CA LEU A 186 -13.48 0.41 1.23
C LEU A 186 -14.51 -0.65 1.65
N GLU A 187 -14.48 -1.83 1.03
CA GLU A 187 -15.33 -2.98 1.36
C GLU A 187 -15.13 -3.44 2.81
N ALA A 188 -13.89 -3.40 3.30
CA ALA A 188 -13.55 -3.73 4.69
C ALA A 188 -13.84 -2.59 5.69
N GLY A 189 -14.30 -1.42 5.22
CA GLY A 189 -14.52 -0.24 6.05
C GLY A 189 -13.23 0.35 6.64
N GLN A 190 -12.07 0.03 6.06
CA GLN A 190 -10.78 0.50 6.54
C GLN A 190 -10.51 1.95 6.15
N PRO A 191 -9.86 2.75 7.02
CA PRO A 191 -9.28 4.04 6.68
C PRO A 191 -8.48 4.01 5.37
N LEU A 192 -8.94 4.76 4.37
CA LEU A 192 -8.28 4.91 3.08
C LEU A 192 -7.81 6.35 2.89
N TYR A 193 -6.54 6.53 2.53
CA TYR A 193 -5.91 7.81 2.24
C TYR A 193 -5.52 7.83 0.76
N VAL A 194 -6.18 8.68 -0.03
CA VAL A 194 -5.98 8.72 -1.50
C VAL A 194 -5.18 9.95 -1.88
N MET A 195 -3.99 9.74 -2.45
CA MET A 195 -3.11 10.81 -2.95
C MET A 195 -3.19 10.90 -4.48
N GLY A 196 -4.31 11.43 -4.98
CA GLY A 196 -4.57 11.56 -6.42
C GLY A 196 -3.70 12.60 -7.15
N GLY A 197 -3.01 13.49 -6.42
CA GLY A 197 -2.13 14.50 -6.99
C GLY A 197 -0.97 13.92 -7.81
N PHE A 198 -0.54 12.69 -7.49
CA PHE A 198 0.52 11.96 -8.18
C PHE A 198 0.07 11.27 -9.48
N GLY A 199 -1.20 11.41 -9.85
CA GLY A 199 -1.73 10.88 -11.10
C GLY A 199 -2.16 9.41 -11.04
N GLY A 200 -2.52 8.89 -12.20
CA GLY A 200 -2.76 7.47 -12.44
C GLY A 200 -3.98 6.92 -11.73
N CYS A 201 -3.88 5.67 -11.30
CA CYS A 201 -5.01 4.96 -10.72
C CYS A 201 -5.49 5.60 -9.40
N ALA A 202 -4.59 6.12 -8.56
CA ALA A 202 -4.97 6.85 -7.36
C ALA A 202 -5.78 8.12 -7.69
N ARG A 203 -5.48 8.79 -8.81
CA ARG A 203 -6.26 9.92 -9.31
C ARG A 203 -7.66 9.48 -9.75
N ASP A 204 -7.77 8.39 -10.49
CA ASP A 204 -9.06 7.81 -10.89
C ASP A 204 -9.92 7.49 -9.66
N VAL A 205 -9.33 6.83 -8.65
CA VAL A 205 -10.01 6.53 -7.38
C VAL A 205 -10.46 7.81 -6.68
N ALA A 206 -9.62 8.85 -6.62
CA ALA A 206 -9.99 10.13 -6.01
C ALA A 206 -11.18 10.79 -6.74
N ILE A 207 -11.24 10.69 -8.06
CA ILE A 207 -12.35 11.22 -8.88
C ILE A 207 -13.62 10.41 -8.62
N MET A 208 -13.55 9.08 -8.68
CA MET A 208 -14.72 8.22 -8.45
C MET A 208 -15.32 8.41 -7.06
N LEU A 209 -14.48 8.62 -6.04
CA LEU A 209 -14.94 8.89 -4.67
C LEU A 209 -15.36 10.36 -4.45
N GLY A 210 -15.29 11.23 -5.46
CA GLY A 210 -15.65 12.65 -5.32
C GLY A 210 -14.70 13.47 -4.44
N ALA A 211 -13.51 12.95 -4.13
CA ALA A 211 -12.45 13.68 -3.43
C ALA A 211 -11.68 14.62 -4.38
N LEU A 212 -11.68 14.32 -5.67
CA LEU A 212 -11.11 15.16 -6.72
C LEU A 212 -12.18 15.46 -7.78
N ASN A 213 -12.53 16.74 -7.95
CA ASN A 213 -13.46 17.14 -9.01
C ASN A 213 -12.68 17.70 -10.20
N ILE A 214 -12.74 17.00 -11.33
CA ILE A 214 -12.15 17.43 -12.59
C ILE A 214 -13.30 17.65 -13.59
N PRO A 215 -13.59 18.90 -13.99
CA PRO A 215 -14.63 19.17 -14.97
C PRO A 215 -14.41 18.39 -16.27
N GLY A 216 -15.44 17.66 -16.71
CA GLY A 216 -15.37 16.87 -17.94
C GLY A 216 -14.58 15.57 -17.83
N ALA A 217 -14.20 15.12 -16.62
CA ALA A 217 -13.59 13.81 -16.45
C ALA A 217 -14.53 12.70 -16.92
N THR A 218 -14.01 11.81 -17.75
CA THR A 218 -14.70 10.59 -18.15
C THR A 218 -14.48 9.50 -17.10
N PRO A 219 -15.42 8.57 -16.94
CA PRO A 219 -15.19 7.36 -16.13
C PRO A 219 -13.92 6.63 -16.59
N PRO A 220 -13.18 6.00 -15.67
CA PRO A 220 -12.00 5.25 -16.05
C PRO A 220 -12.33 4.09 -16.99
N GLY A 221 -11.48 3.86 -17.99
CA GLY A 221 -11.69 2.85 -19.04
C GLY A 221 -11.22 1.44 -18.68
N TRP A 222 -10.80 1.20 -17.44
CA TRP A 222 -10.33 -0.11 -16.99
C TRP A 222 -11.47 -0.97 -16.40
N PRO A 223 -11.37 -2.31 -16.43
CA PRO A 223 -12.46 -3.20 -16.05
C PRO A 223 -12.87 -3.07 -14.58
N GLU A 224 -14.14 -3.32 -14.27
CA GLU A 224 -14.67 -3.30 -12.90
C GLU A 224 -14.64 -1.93 -12.19
N ALA A 225 -14.35 -0.82 -12.90
CA ALA A 225 -14.47 0.54 -12.33
C ALA A 225 -15.86 0.84 -11.74
N ALA A 226 -16.90 0.20 -12.28
CA ALA A 226 -18.27 0.32 -11.78
C ALA A 226 -18.46 -0.17 -10.33
N LEU A 227 -17.55 -1.00 -9.79
CA LEU A 227 -17.62 -1.45 -8.40
C LEU A 227 -17.45 -0.29 -7.40
N PHE A 228 -16.93 0.86 -7.83
CA PHE A 228 -16.83 2.07 -7.02
C PHE A 228 -18.13 2.87 -6.91
N GLN A 229 -19.18 2.57 -7.71
CA GLN A 229 -20.41 3.38 -7.78
C GLN A 229 -21.18 3.48 -6.45
N GLY A 230 -20.94 2.54 -5.52
CA GLY A 230 -21.54 2.55 -4.17
C GLY A 230 -20.75 3.32 -3.11
N PHE A 231 -19.56 3.82 -3.45
CA PHE A 231 -18.67 4.51 -2.51
C PHE A 231 -18.54 6.00 -2.87
N GLY A 232 -18.27 6.82 -1.87
CA GLY A 232 -18.06 8.25 -2.07
C GLY A 232 -17.19 8.89 -1.01
N LEU A 233 -17.14 10.22 -1.03
CA LEU A 233 -16.35 11.01 -0.09
C LEU A 233 -16.66 10.70 1.39
N PRO A 234 -17.92 10.42 1.80
CA PRO A 234 -18.21 9.99 3.17
C PRO A 234 -17.48 8.71 3.59
N ASP A 235 -17.21 7.78 2.67
CA ASP A 235 -16.46 6.56 2.98
C ASP A 235 -15.01 6.86 3.32
N LEU A 236 -14.41 7.90 2.71
CA LEU A 236 -13.07 8.34 3.07
C LEU A 236 -13.02 8.96 4.46
N GLN A 237 -14.09 9.57 4.98
CA GLN A 237 -14.08 10.23 6.30
C GLN A 237 -13.87 9.25 7.47
N LYS A 238 -14.00 7.94 7.23
CA LYS A 238 -13.60 6.87 8.16
C LYS A 238 -12.10 6.91 8.47
N ASN A 239 -11.30 7.66 7.70
CA ASN A 239 -9.88 7.87 7.95
C ASN A 239 -9.56 8.97 8.99
N GLY A 240 -10.57 9.57 9.62
CA GLY A 240 -10.37 10.62 10.64
C GLY A 240 -10.09 12.01 10.07
N LEU A 241 -10.13 12.17 8.74
CA LEU A 241 -10.06 13.46 8.06
C LEU A 241 -11.45 14.00 7.71
N THR A 242 -11.58 15.33 7.71
CA THR A 242 -12.77 15.99 7.19
C THR A 242 -12.87 15.82 5.67
N ALA A 243 -14.04 16.18 5.10
CA ALA A 243 -14.22 16.18 3.65
C ALA A 243 -13.20 17.08 2.94
N ASP A 244 -12.91 18.26 3.48
CA ASP A 244 -11.97 19.21 2.88
C ASP A 244 -10.50 18.80 3.06
N GLU A 245 -10.17 18.15 4.18
CA GLU A 245 -8.86 17.53 4.37
C GLU A 245 -8.64 16.39 3.38
N ASN A 246 -9.64 15.52 3.16
CA ASN A 246 -9.58 14.46 2.15
C ASN A 246 -9.43 15.01 0.73
N ARG A 247 -10.18 16.07 0.38
CA ARG A 247 -10.02 16.76 -0.91
C ARG A 247 -8.63 17.40 -1.06
N THR A 248 -8.07 17.92 0.02
CA THR A 248 -6.73 18.50 0.02
C THR A 248 -5.67 17.43 -0.19
N LEU A 249 -5.76 16.32 0.53
CA LEU A 249 -4.89 15.14 0.36
C LEU A 249 -4.98 14.57 -1.07
N ALA A 250 -6.19 14.49 -1.62
CA ALA A 250 -6.41 13.99 -2.98
C ALA A 250 -5.79 14.87 -4.06
N ARG A 251 -5.62 16.18 -3.82
CA ARG A 251 -5.04 17.12 -4.78
C ARG A 251 -3.54 17.33 -4.62
N THR A 252 -3.01 17.18 -3.41
CA THR A 252 -1.67 17.64 -3.11
C THR A 252 -0.60 16.76 -3.76
N VAL A 253 0.44 17.43 -4.27
CA VAL A 253 1.72 16.83 -4.65
C VAL A 253 2.81 17.14 -3.63
N HIS A 254 2.49 17.96 -2.63
CA HIS A 254 3.42 18.36 -1.58
C HIS A 254 3.47 17.28 -0.50
N VAL A 255 4.60 16.60 -0.45
CA VAL A 255 4.83 15.45 0.43
C VAL A 255 4.61 15.80 1.91
N ASP A 256 5.08 16.95 2.36
CA ASP A 256 4.89 17.40 3.75
C ASP A 256 3.41 17.61 4.12
N GLN A 257 2.62 18.17 3.20
CA GLN A 257 1.18 18.35 3.41
C GLN A 257 0.46 17.01 3.47
N ALA A 258 0.85 16.08 2.59
CA ALA A 258 0.29 14.73 2.59
C ALA A 258 0.58 14.01 3.91
N ILE A 259 1.84 14.03 4.37
CA ILE A 259 2.26 13.41 5.64
C ILE A 259 1.51 14.02 6.82
N ALA A 260 1.42 15.35 6.89
CA ALA A 260 0.70 16.03 7.96
C ALA A 260 -0.78 15.64 8.03
N LEU A 261 -1.44 15.47 6.87
CA LEU A 261 -2.83 15.02 6.80
C LEU A 261 -2.96 13.53 7.15
N ILE A 262 -2.12 12.66 6.59
CA ILE A 262 -2.15 11.22 6.88
C ILE A 262 -1.96 10.98 8.39
N LEU A 263 -0.93 11.57 8.99
CA LEU A 263 -0.68 11.43 10.42
C LEU A 263 -1.81 12.03 11.25
N ARG A 264 -2.39 13.16 10.85
CA ARG A 264 -3.55 13.75 11.54
C ARG A 264 -4.75 12.80 11.55
N GLY A 265 -5.08 12.17 10.42
CA GLY A 265 -6.16 11.19 10.34
C GLY A 265 -5.90 10.00 11.26
N LEU A 266 -4.71 9.39 11.14
CA LEU A 266 -4.31 8.24 11.94
C LEU A 266 -4.35 8.54 13.43
N LEU A 267 -3.80 9.68 13.87
CA LEU A 267 -3.77 10.07 15.27
C LEU A 267 -5.15 10.41 15.84
N ARG A 268 -6.08 10.95 15.03
CA ARG A 268 -7.47 11.15 15.46
C ARG A 268 -8.19 9.83 15.71
N LEU A 269 -7.91 8.81 14.90
CA LEU A 269 -8.47 7.46 15.09
C LEU A 269 -7.89 6.76 16.33
N GLN A 270 -6.69 7.13 16.79
CA GLN A 270 -6.09 6.58 18.01
C GLN A 270 -6.57 7.26 19.30
N ARG A 271 -7.24 8.43 19.21
CA ARG A 271 -7.79 9.07 20.40
C ARG A 271 -9.03 8.28 20.85
N PRO A 272 -9.13 7.88 22.13
CA PRO A 272 -10.37 7.34 22.63
C PRO A 272 -11.46 8.40 22.39
N ALA A 273 -12.62 7.97 21.89
CA ALA A 273 -13.80 8.83 21.82
C ALA A 273 -13.95 9.46 23.20
N GLN A 274 -13.85 10.79 23.28
CA GLN A 274 -14.19 11.49 24.51
C GLN A 274 -15.63 11.10 24.82
N ALA A 275 -15.83 10.41 25.94
CA ALA A 275 -17.15 10.16 26.47
C ALA A 275 -17.74 11.53 26.80
N ASP A 276 -18.70 11.95 25.99
CA ASP A 276 -19.66 13.00 26.33
C ASP A 276 -20.50 12.54 27.53
#